data_AF-A0AA44WPZ2-F1
#
_entry.id   AF-A0AA44WPZ2-F1
#
_cell.length_a   1.000
_cell.length_b   1.000
_cell.length_c   1.000
_cell.angle_alpha   90.00
_cell.angle_beta   90.00
_cell.angle_gamma   90.00
#
_symmetry.space_group_name_H-M   'P 1'
#
loop_
_entity.id
_entity.type
_entity.pdbx_description
1 polymer ?
#
loop_
_entity_poly.entity_id
_entity_poly.type
_entity_poly.pdbx_seq_one_letter_code
_entity_poly.pdbx_strand_id
1 'polypeptide(L)'
;MSSGLTAPARGEYDTLPDLGASKPGDAAEGERSKPQRWHFALRAEWETHSLGFPFATSDRFYCAHNATHYALYLWQPDRSPWGEDSPLERLTVWDIGNPRKTESCISVAPVEPDVIRNITNEHLALWGLRQSDTPSLRSVALDSETRDPHTGQSTGHLFFLTEEHLWAAASQSGLPPRRLHSVCATGIPLQGNGPVWVNECSGNAVSPACRGNAFAVQEEDAWPGWAPCWLHEGLPSLTVAQLVDRLAGSRFDARQCLSMEYVSVNRDPEQGTASSVSRADAREGANSADVDGALQRQVRSLDGTWRRIMEKGKIAGDERWMIGETPGAVVTVLYF
;
A
#
# COMPACT_ATOMS: atom_id res chain seq x y z
N MET A 1 -9.83 -27.25 35.64
CA MET A 1 -9.05 -28.13 34.75
C MET A 1 -8.31 -27.21 33.80
N SER A 2 -7.02 -27.05 34.06
CA SER A 2 -6.15 -26.05 33.42
C SER A 2 -5.55 -26.66 32.16
N SER A 3 -5.95 -26.15 30.99
CA SER A 3 -5.40 -26.56 29.71
C SER A 3 -4.19 -25.69 29.39
N GLY A 4 -2.99 -26.20 29.66
CA GLY A 4 -1.74 -25.55 29.29
C GLY A 4 -1.53 -25.64 27.78
N LEU A 5 -1.48 -24.48 27.11
CA LEU A 5 -0.99 -24.35 25.74
C LEU A 5 0.53 -24.19 25.79
N THR A 6 1.22 -25.26 25.41
CA THR A 6 2.67 -25.30 25.25
C THR A 6 3.07 -24.50 24.01
N ALA A 7 3.92 -23.47 24.19
CA ALA A 7 4.53 -22.74 23.08
C ALA A 7 5.44 -23.66 22.25
N PRO A 8 5.53 -23.49 20.92
CA PRO A 8 6.44 -24.29 20.09
C PRO A 8 7.91 -23.98 20.41
N ALA A 9 8.73 -25.03 20.37
CA ALA A 9 10.14 -24.99 20.70
C ALA A 9 10.94 -24.17 19.67
N ARG A 10 11.87 -23.35 20.19
CA ARG A 10 12.87 -22.58 19.43
C ARG A 10 13.74 -23.53 18.59
N GLY A 11 13.65 -23.47 17.27
CA GLY A 11 14.58 -24.20 16.38
C GLY A 11 14.28 -24.21 14.88
N GLU A 12 13.19 -23.62 14.37
CA GLU A 12 12.70 -23.94 13.02
C GLU A 12 12.85 -22.85 11.93
N TYR A 13 13.57 -21.74 12.19
CA TYR A 13 13.72 -20.65 11.20
C TYR A 13 15.09 -20.57 10.50
N ASP A 14 16.04 -21.47 10.79
CA ASP A 14 17.43 -21.36 10.30
C ASP A 14 17.79 -22.26 9.10
N THR A 15 16.83 -22.92 8.46
CA THR A 15 17.12 -23.74 7.27
C THR A 15 16.06 -23.61 6.19
N LEU A 16 16.10 -22.50 5.45
CA LEU A 16 15.62 -22.51 4.08
C LEU A 16 16.76 -23.03 3.18
N PRO A 17 16.51 -24.03 2.31
CA PRO A 17 17.55 -24.55 1.44
C PRO A 17 17.97 -23.49 0.41
N ASP A 18 19.29 -23.32 0.30
CA ASP A 18 19.96 -22.45 -0.67
C ASP A 18 19.63 -22.95 -2.10
N LEU A 19 18.62 -22.36 -2.73
CA LEU A 19 18.25 -22.60 -4.13
C LEU A 19 19.26 -21.89 -5.05
N GLY A 20 20.52 -22.33 -5.00
CA GLY A 20 21.61 -21.73 -5.77
C GLY A 20 22.75 -22.68 -6.16
N ALA A 21 22.66 -23.98 -5.85
CA ALA A 21 23.72 -24.93 -6.18
C ALA A 21 23.64 -25.44 -7.63
N SER A 22 24.00 -24.59 -8.59
CA SER A 22 24.34 -25.05 -9.95
C SER A 22 25.69 -25.75 -9.93
N LYS A 23 25.73 -27.02 -10.37
CA LYS A 23 26.94 -27.86 -10.47
C LYS A 23 28.04 -27.20 -11.31
N PRO A 24 29.33 -27.47 -11.02
CA PRO A 24 30.43 -26.87 -11.77
C PRO A 24 30.67 -27.63 -13.08
N GLY A 25 30.72 -26.89 -14.18
CA GLY A 25 31.17 -27.34 -15.48
C GLY A 25 31.63 -26.13 -16.29
N ASP A 26 32.94 -25.96 -16.34
CA ASP A 26 33.77 -25.06 -17.17
C ASP A 26 33.09 -23.94 -17.97
N ALA A 27 33.27 -22.69 -17.51
CA ALA A 27 33.43 -21.54 -18.39
C ALA A 27 34.17 -20.38 -17.69
N ALA A 28 35.10 -19.81 -18.46
CA ALA A 28 36.11 -18.78 -18.21
C ALA A 28 35.75 -17.57 -17.33
N GLU A 29 36.83 -17.02 -16.75
CA GLU A 29 36.96 -15.82 -15.92
C GLU A 29 36.22 -14.58 -16.46
N GLY A 30 35.13 -14.24 -15.78
CA GLY A 30 34.70 -12.87 -15.56
C GLY A 30 34.36 -12.79 -14.06
N GLU A 31 34.78 -11.73 -13.37
CA GLU A 31 34.57 -11.55 -11.92
C GLU A 31 33.11 -11.84 -11.55
N ARG A 32 32.87 -13.07 -11.09
CA ARG A 32 31.58 -13.50 -10.61
C ARG A 32 31.39 -12.74 -9.31
N SER A 33 30.56 -11.69 -9.34
CA SER A 33 30.20 -10.92 -8.16
C SER A 33 29.85 -11.91 -7.06
N LYS A 34 30.53 -11.78 -5.91
CA LYS A 34 30.31 -12.68 -4.78
C LYS A 34 28.81 -12.71 -4.49
N PRO A 35 28.21 -13.88 -4.25
CA PRO A 35 26.78 -13.97 -3.97
C PRO A 35 26.46 -13.02 -2.82
N GLN A 36 25.61 -12.03 -3.07
CA GLN A 36 25.11 -11.14 -2.02
C GLN A 36 24.37 -12.02 -1.03
N ARG A 37 24.92 -12.13 0.18
CA ARG A 37 24.31 -12.89 1.25
C ARG A 37 23.20 -12.03 1.85
N TRP A 38 21.96 -12.43 1.64
CA TRP A 38 20.81 -11.81 2.29
C TRP A 38 20.92 -11.98 3.80
N HIS A 39 20.75 -10.88 4.53
CA HIS A 39 20.74 -10.88 5.98
C HIS A 39 19.33 -10.59 6.48
N PHE A 40 18.70 -11.58 7.10
CA PHE A 40 17.40 -11.45 7.74
C PHE A 40 17.61 -11.34 9.25
N ALA A 41 16.98 -10.36 9.89
CA ALA A 41 16.99 -10.22 11.34
C ALA A 41 15.65 -9.72 11.83
N LEU A 42 15.15 -10.33 12.91
CA LEU A 42 13.98 -9.83 13.62
C LEU A 42 14.32 -8.47 14.22
N ARG A 43 13.55 -7.45 13.85
CA ARG A 43 13.77 -6.08 14.29
C ARG A 43 12.99 -5.75 15.57
N ALA A 44 11.70 -6.05 15.57
CA ALA A 44 10.78 -5.84 16.67
C ALA A 44 9.52 -6.69 16.43
N GLU A 45 8.86 -7.10 17.51
CA GLU A 45 7.59 -7.80 17.50
C GLU A 45 6.78 -7.27 18.68
N TRP A 46 5.53 -6.89 18.43
CA TRP A 46 4.62 -6.36 19.45
C TRP A 46 3.18 -6.64 19.04
N GLU A 47 2.28 -6.62 20.02
CA GLU A 47 0.85 -6.82 19.76
C GLU A 47 0.20 -5.53 19.28
N THR A 48 -0.61 -5.64 18.23
CA THR A 48 -1.53 -4.55 17.83
C THR A 48 -2.85 -4.74 18.56
N HIS A 49 -3.15 -3.86 19.52
CA HIS A 49 -4.39 -3.98 20.28
C HIS A 49 -5.62 -3.64 19.43
N SER A 50 -6.65 -4.47 19.54
CA SER A 50 -8.00 -4.17 19.06
C SER A 50 -8.55 -2.86 19.65
N LEU A 51 -9.36 -2.11 18.91
CA LEU A 51 -9.96 -0.85 19.41
C LEU A 51 -11.15 -1.06 20.35
N GLY A 52 -11.44 -2.31 20.71
CA GLY A 52 -12.57 -2.72 21.54
C GLY A 52 -13.08 -4.11 21.13
N PHE A 53 -12.85 -4.50 19.88
CA PHE A 53 -13.25 -5.79 19.33
C PHE A 53 -12.12 -6.46 18.54
N PRO A 54 -11.98 -7.80 18.58
CA PRO A 54 -11.06 -8.51 17.71
C PRO A 54 -11.26 -8.16 16.24
N PHE A 55 -10.18 -8.23 15.46
CA PHE A 55 -10.22 -7.97 14.03
C PHE A 55 -11.27 -8.86 13.35
N ALA A 56 -12.09 -8.24 12.50
CA ALA A 56 -13.01 -8.96 11.62
C ALA A 56 -12.76 -8.58 10.16
N THR A 57 -13.33 -9.37 9.26
CA THR A 57 -13.25 -9.16 7.80
C THR A 57 -13.87 -7.83 7.35
N SER A 58 -14.74 -7.24 8.18
CA SER A 58 -15.33 -5.92 7.95
C SER A 58 -14.38 -4.77 8.27
N ASP A 59 -13.31 -5.01 9.02
CA ASP A 59 -12.37 -3.96 9.43
C ASP A 59 -11.51 -3.50 8.25
N ARG A 60 -10.92 -2.33 8.40
CA ARG A 60 -9.88 -1.84 7.50
C ARG A 60 -8.66 -1.45 8.31
N PHE A 61 -7.49 -1.81 7.81
CA PHE A 61 -6.25 -1.29 8.33
C PHE A 61 -5.33 -0.87 7.19
N TYR A 62 -4.58 0.19 7.42
CA TYR A 62 -3.57 0.70 6.50
C TYR A 62 -2.30 0.92 7.31
N CYS A 63 -1.19 0.46 6.77
CA CYS A 63 0.11 0.67 7.39
C CYS A 63 1.09 1.27 6.40
N ALA A 64 2.05 2.02 6.94
CA ALA A 64 3.23 2.48 6.26
C ALA A 64 4.42 2.33 7.19
N HIS A 65 5.59 2.04 6.64
CA HIS A 65 6.79 1.97 7.43
C HIS A 65 8.00 2.36 6.61
N ASN A 66 9.05 2.77 7.31
CA ASN A 66 10.38 2.93 6.74
C ASN A 66 11.41 2.33 7.70
N ALA A 67 12.67 2.71 7.54
CA ALA A 67 13.73 2.23 8.40
C ALA A 67 13.67 2.76 9.85
N THR A 68 12.72 3.61 10.23
CA THR A 68 12.67 4.24 11.58
C THR A 68 11.30 4.26 12.22
N HIS A 69 10.21 4.32 11.45
CA HIS A 69 8.86 4.37 12.01
C HIS A 69 7.94 3.35 11.35
N TYR A 70 6.94 2.92 12.11
CA TYR A 70 5.82 2.12 11.65
C TYR A 70 4.54 2.86 12.02
N ALA A 71 3.63 3.06 11.07
CA ALA A 71 2.33 3.69 11.27
C ALA A 71 1.23 2.68 10.95
N LEU A 72 0.20 2.64 11.78
CA LEU A 72 -0.99 1.82 11.61
C LEU A 72 -2.23 2.68 11.81
N TYR A 73 -3.04 2.80 10.77
CA TYR A 73 -4.40 3.31 10.86
C TYR A 73 -5.36 2.12 10.90
N LEU A 74 -6.24 2.09 11.89
CA LEU A 74 -7.28 1.10 12.10
C LEU A 74 -8.65 1.76 12.02
N TRP A 75 -9.57 1.11 11.31
CA TRP A 75 -10.97 1.45 11.25
C TRP A 75 -11.79 0.18 11.50
N GLN A 76 -12.67 0.23 12.50
CA GLN A 76 -13.61 -0.84 12.81
C GLN A 76 -15.03 -0.26 12.71
N PRO A 77 -15.92 -0.84 11.90
CA PRO A 77 -17.30 -0.37 11.79
C PRO A 77 -18.02 -0.52 13.13
N ASP A 78 -19.16 0.15 13.27
CA ASP A 78 -20.06 -0.14 14.39
C ASP A 78 -20.48 -1.62 14.34
N ARG A 79 -20.33 -2.29 15.47
CA ARG A 79 -20.77 -3.67 15.69
C ARG A 79 -21.78 -3.76 16.83
N SER A 80 -22.19 -2.62 17.38
CA SER A 80 -23.26 -2.54 18.36
C SER A 80 -24.53 -3.11 17.73
N PRO A 81 -25.22 -4.06 18.39
CA PRO A 81 -26.49 -4.57 17.91
C PRO A 81 -27.57 -3.49 17.86
N TRP A 82 -27.33 -2.34 18.49
CA TRP A 82 -28.25 -1.20 18.55
C TRP A 82 -27.99 -0.17 17.46
N GLY A 83 -26.85 -0.22 16.76
CA GLY A 83 -26.51 0.70 15.67
C GLY A 83 -26.35 2.17 16.13
N GLU A 84 -26.06 2.38 17.41
CA GLU A 84 -26.01 3.70 18.03
C GLU A 84 -24.59 4.28 18.09
N ASP A 85 -23.56 3.46 17.89
CA ASP A 85 -22.17 3.87 18.03
C ASP A 85 -21.55 4.22 16.68
N SER A 86 -20.64 5.19 16.68
CA SER A 86 -19.86 5.47 15.47
C SER A 86 -18.69 4.50 15.31
N PRO A 87 -18.22 4.23 14.09
CA PRO A 87 -17.00 3.45 13.85
C PRO A 87 -15.82 3.90 14.72
N LEU A 88 -15.05 2.92 15.20
CA LEU A 88 -13.84 3.15 15.99
C LEU A 88 -12.65 3.33 15.06
N GLU A 89 -11.93 4.42 15.26
CA GLU A 89 -10.79 4.81 14.44
C GLU A 89 -9.58 5.11 15.33
N ARG A 90 -8.42 4.61 14.92
CA ARG A 90 -7.17 4.90 15.61
C ARG A 90 -6.02 4.94 14.64
N LEU A 91 -5.23 6.00 14.73
CA LEU A 91 -3.88 6.02 14.19
C LEU A 91 -2.89 5.84 15.33
N THR A 92 -1.99 4.89 15.18
CA THR A 92 -0.84 4.72 16.08
C THR A 92 0.44 4.71 15.26
N VAL A 93 1.43 5.46 15.72
CA VAL A 93 2.76 5.53 15.11
C VAL A 93 3.79 5.16 16.15
N TRP A 94 4.66 4.22 15.80
CA TRP A 94 5.74 3.73 16.64
C TRP A 94 7.10 4.08 16.05
N ASP A 95 8.05 4.37 16.92
CA ASP A 95 9.47 4.42 16.62
C ASP A 95 10.05 3.00 16.71
N ILE A 96 10.31 2.42 15.55
CA ILE A 96 10.96 1.11 15.40
C ILE A 96 12.46 1.26 15.14
N GLY A 97 12.93 2.49 15.01
CA GLY A 97 14.28 2.93 14.67
C GLY A 97 15.30 2.68 15.77
N ASN A 98 14.84 2.63 17.01
CA ASN A 98 15.70 2.50 18.16
C ASN A 98 14.99 1.67 19.25
N PRO A 99 14.76 0.36 19.02
CA PRO A 99 14.24 -0.49 20.07
C PRO A 99 15.25 -0.39 21.23
N ARG A 100 14.85 0.22 22.35
CA ARG A 100 15.73 0.42 23.50
C ARG A 100 16.43 -0.90 23.79
N LYS A 101 17.77 -0.90 23.87
CA LYS A 101 18.52 -1.98 24.49
C LYS A 101 18.05 -2.05 25.94
N THR A 102 17.05 -2.88 26.24
CA THR A 102 16.75 -3.22 27.61
C THR A 102 18.04 -3.79 28.18
N GLU A 103 18.62 -3.14 29.18
CA GLU A 103 19.83 -3.57 29.88
C GLU A 103 19.55 -4.83 30.73
N SER A 104 19.08 -5.88 30.09
CA SER A 104 18.78 -7.17 30.70
C SER A 104 19.66 -8.21 30.06
N CYS A 105 20.54 -8.79 30.89
CA CYS A 105 21.40 -9.93 30.56
C CYS A 105 20.61 -11.26 30.49
N ILE A 106 19.30 -11.20 30.22
CA ILE A 106 18.40 -12.33 30.11
C ILE A 106 17.86 -12.37 28.68
N SER A 107 17.95 -13.55 28.06
CA SER A 107 17.65 -13.80 26.65
C SER A 107 16.25 -13.32 26.19
N VAL A 108 16.26 -12.26 25.37
CA VAL A 108 15.36 -11.96 24.23
C VAL A 108 13.86 -12.00 24.53
N ALA A 109 13.35 -10.97 25.20
CA ALA A 109 11.96 -10.54 24.98
C ALA A 109 11.93 -9.58 23.78
N PRO A 110 10.90 -9.62 22.92
CA PRO A 110 10.75 -8.63 21.85
C PRO A 110 10.75 -7.22 22.45
N VAL A 111 11.56 -6.33 21.89
CA VAL A 111 11.55 -4.93 22.33
C VAL A 111 10.31 -4.28 21.74
N GLU A 112 9.38 -3.89 22.62
CA GLU A 112 8.22 -3.10 22.23
C GLU A 112 8.69 -1.71 21.76
N PRO A 113 8.30 -1.27 20.56
CA PRO A 113 8.73 0.03 20.04
C PRO A 113 8.01 1.18 20.76
N ASP A 114 8.65 2.33 20.84
CA ASP A 114 8.11 3.50 21.54
C ASP A 114 6.95 4.10 20.73
N VAL A 115 5.77 4.29 21.34
CA VAL A 115 4.63 4.97 20.70
C VAL A 115 4.92 6.47 20.64
N ILE A 116 5.08 7.02 19.43
CA ILE A 116 5.31 8.46 19.22
C ILE A 116 4.02 9.24 19.00
N ARG A 117 2.97 8.59 18.50
CA ARG A 117 1.67 9.23 18.25
C ARG A 117 0.55 8.22 18.41
N ASN A 118 -0.52 8.62 19.09
CA ASN A 118 -1.74 7.84 19.23
C ASN A 118 -2.94 8.79 19.13
N ILE A 119 -3.77 8.61 18.11
CA ILE A 119 -4.80 9.56 17.71
C ILE A 119 -6.11 8.80 17.57
N THR A 120 -7.13 9.27 18.28
CA THR A 120 -8.48 8.71 18.30
C THR A 120 -9.44 9.50 17.39
N ASN A 121 -10.67 9.00 17.25
CA ASN A 121 -11.77 9.60 16.47
C ASN A 121 -11.85 11.13 16.53
N GLU A 122 -11.84 11.71 17.74
CA GLU A 122 -12.02 13.15 17.94
C GLU A 122 -10.90 13.96 17.28
N HIS A 123 -9.66 13.52 17.43
CA HIS A 123 -8.50 14.22 16.86
C HIS A 123 -8.36 13.95 15.36
N LEU A 124 -8.72 12.74 14.89
CA LEU A 124 -8.82 12.46 13.45
C LEU A 124 -9.85 13.38 12.78
N ALA A 125 -10.95 13.71 13.46
CA ALA A 125 -11.96 14.64 12.94
C ALA A 125 -11.42 16.07 12.81
N LEU A 126 -10.60 16.53 13.76
CA LEU A 126 -9.99 17.88 13.71
C LEU A 126 -9.11 18.09 12.47
N TRP A 127 -8.48 17.03 11.95
CA TRP A 127 -7.67 17.08 10.73
C TRP A 127 -8.42 16.64 9.47
N GLY A 128 -9.73 16.39 9.56
CA GLY A 128 -10.52 15.92 8.42
C GLY A 128 -10.19 14.50 7.95
N LEU A 129 -9.50 13.72 8.79
CA LEU A 129 -9.07 12.34 8.48
C LEU A 129 -10.08 11.27 8.92
N ARG A 130 -11.09 11.65 9.71
CA ARG A 130 -12.10 10.71 10.21
C ARG A 130 -12.94 10.15 9.06
N GLN A 131 -13.00 8.82 8.98
CA GLN A 131 -13.66 8.08 7.89
C GLN A 131 -15.14 7.82 8.17
N SER A 132 -15.52 7.66 9.44
CA SER A 132 -16.90 7.37 9.86
C SER A 132 -17.48 6.18 9.07
N ASP A 133 -18.77 6.21 8.73
CA ASP A 133 -19.47 5.09 8.07
C ASP A 133 -19.16 4.93 6.58
N THR A 134 -18.42 5.88 5.98
CA THR A 134 -18.15 5.92 4.54
C THR A 134 -16.65 6.02 4.27
N PRO A 135 -15.86 4.99 4.60
CA PRO A 135 -14.40 5.04 4.45
C PRO A 135 -13.94 5.22 3.00
N SER A 136 -13.20 6.30 2.76
CA SER A 136 -12.61 6.72 1.49
C SER A 136 -11.08 6.67 1.47
N LEU A 137 -10.43 6.37 2.61
CA LEU A 137 -8.99 6.17 2.73
C LEU A 137 -8.50 5.03 1.81
N ARG A 138 -7.44 5.30 1.05
CA ARG A 138 -6.84 4.38 0.06
C ARG A 138 -5.45 3.92 0.45
N SER A 139 -4.67 4.81 1.02
CA SER A 139 -3.32 4.50 1.47
C SER A 139 -2.87 5.45 2.57
N VAL A 140 -1.86 4.98 3.29
CA VAL A 140 -1.04 5.80 4.18
C VAL A 140 0.40 5.65 3.74
N ALA A 141 1.20 6.70 3.92
CA ALA A 141 2.60 6.72 3.53
C ALA A 141 3.40 7.65 4.44
N LEU A 142 4.65 7.31 4.70
CA LEU A 142 5.58 8.15 5.46
C LEU A 142 6.48 8.92 4.50
N ASP A 143 7.02 10.05 4.97
CA ASP A 143 8.23 10.60 4.36
C ASP A 143 9.36 9.56 4.33
N SER A 144 10.25 9.67 3.33
CA SER A 144 11.41 8.79 3.19
C SER A 144 12.35 8.91 4.39
N GLU A 145 12.56 10.13 4.88
CA GLU A 145 13.33 10.45 6.08
C GLU A 145 12.41 10.95 7.19
N THR A 146 12.25 10.14 8.24
CA THR A 146 11.41 10.48 9.40
C THR A 146 12.19 10.62 10.69
N ARG A 147 13.52 10.69 10.61
CA ARG A 147 14.39 10.94 11.76
C ARG A 147 15.41 11.99 11.40
N ASP A 148 15.49 13.02 12.22
CA ASP A 148 16.50 14.05 12.11
C ASP A 148 17.88 13.44 12.45
N PRO A 149 18.86 13.47 11.53
CA PRO A 149 20.18 12.88 11.77
C PRO A 149 21.01 13.63 12.82
N HIS A 150 20.71 14.90 13.10
CA HIS A 150 21.44 15.71 14.08
C HIS A 150 20.85 15.57 15.49
N THR A 151 19.52 15.59 15.60
CA THR A 151 18.83 15.58 16.90
C THR A 151 18.36 14.18 17.31
N GLY A 152 18.27 13.24 16.36
CA GLY A 152 17.71 11.90 16.57
C GLY A 152 16.19 11.88 16.76
N GLN A 153 15.53 13.04 16.76
CA GLN A 153 14.09 13.18 16.97
C GLN A 153 13.31 12.77 15.72
N SER A 154 12.07 12.33 15.92
CA SER A 154 11.16 12.06 14.80
C SER A 154 10.81 13.36 14.08
N THR A 155 10.89 13.34 12.75
CA THR A 155 10.59 14.48 11.87
C THR A 155 9.77 14.01 10.67
N GLY A 156 9.35 14.95 9.81
CA GLY A 156 8.54 14.65 8.63
C GLY A 156 7.07 14.38 8.94
N HIS A 157 6.39 13.79 7.98
CA HIS A 157 4.93 13.65 7.97
C HIS A 157 4.48 12.21 7.69
N LEU A 158 3.27 11.95 8.14
CA LEU A 158 2.46 10.83 7.69
C LEU A 158 1.36 11.37 6.79
N PHE A 159 1.28 10.82 5.58
CA PHE A 159 0.32 11.19 4.57
C PHE A 159 -0.81 10.18 4.48
N PHE A 160 -2.01 10.69 4.26
CA PHE A 160 -3.24 9.96 4.05
C PHE A 160 -3.76 10.31 2.67
N LEU A 161 -4.01 9.30 1.85
CA LEU A 161 -4.67 9.47 0.56
C LEU A 161 -6.13 9.05 0.69
N THR A 162 -7.04 10.00 0.55
CA THR A 162 -8.48 9.74 0.48
C THR A 162 -8.97 9.97 -0.94
N GLU A 163 -9.86 9.08 -1.41
CA GLU A 163 -10.38 9.15 -2.77
C GLU A 163 -11.84 8.72 -2.87
N GLU A 164 -12.65 9.59 -3.46
CA GLU A 164 -14.07 9.41 -3.69
C GLU A 164 -14.42 9.62 -5.16
N HIS A 165 -15.20 8.68 -5.72
CA HIS A 165 -15.65 8.75 -7.11
C HIS A 165 -16.85 7.85 -7.35
N LEU A 166 -17.57 8.09 -8.45
CA LEU A 166 -18.80 7.39 -8.84
C LEU A 166 -18.65 5.87 -8.93
N TRP A 167 -17.43 5.42 -9.23
CA TRP A 167 -17.09 4.03 -9.52
C TRP A 167 -16.40 3.32 -8.36
N ALA A 168 -16.42 3.89 -7.15
CA ALA A 168 -15.86 3.22 -5.98
C ALA A 168 -16.64 1.92 -5.76
N ALA A 169 -15.98 0.78 -5.89
CA ALA A 169 -16.62 -0.54 -5.91
C ALA A 169 -16.74 -1.19 -4.51
N ALA A 170 -16.43 -0.45 -3.44
CA ALA A 170 -16.37 -1.03 -2.10
C ALA A 170 -17.73 -1.05 -1.41
N SER A 171 -18.06 -2.15 -0.74
CA SER A 171 -19.31 -2.31 0.05
C SER A 171 -19.51 -1.26 1.15
N GLN A 172 -18.44 -0.61 1.59
CA GLN A 172 -18.48 0.46 2.59
C GLN A 172 -18.14 1.83 1.99
N SER A 173 -18.21 1.96 0.66
CA SER A 173 -18.16 3.29 0.01
C SER A 173 -19.51 4.01 0.18
N GLY A 174 -19.47 5.34 0.35
CA GLY A 174 -20.68 6.12 0.59
C GLY A 174 -21.69 6.05 -0.56
N LEU A 175 -22.99 5.97 -0.21
CA LEU A 175 -24.10 6.01 -1.16
C LEU A 175 -24.89 7.33 -1.04
N PRO A 176 -25.23 8.00 -2.17
CA PRO A 176 -24.75 7.73 -3.52
C PRO A 176 -23.27 8.18 -3.66
N PRO A 177 -22.46 7.48 -4.45
CA PRO A 177 -21.07 7.87 -4.63
C PRO A 177 -20.98 9.23 -5.32
N ARG A 178 -19.93 10.01 -5.00
CA ARG A 178 -19.79 11.37 -5.51
C ARG A 178 -19.77 11.38 -7.05
N ARG A 179 -20.53 12.30 -7.63
CA ARG A 179 -20.61 12.46 -9.10
C ARG A 179 -19.30 12.93 -9.71
N LEU A 180 -18.48 13.64 -8.94
CA LEU A 180 -17.18 14.13 -9.35
C LEU A 180 -16.11 13.35 -8.61
N HIS A 181 -15.03 13.01 -9.32
CA HIS A 181 -13.82 12.48 -8.72
C HIS A 181 -13.21 13.56 -7.81
N SER A 182 -12.87 13.15 -6.60
CA SER A 182 -12.14 13.95 -5.61
C SER A 182 -11.08 13.07 -4.98
N VAL A 183 -9.85 13.58 -4.99
CA VAL A 183 -8.69 12.95 -4.37
C VAL A 183 -7.97 13.99 -3.52
N CYS A 184 -7.59 13.59 -2.31
CA CYS A 184 -6.92 14.46 -1.36
C CYS A 184 -5.79 13.72 -0.67
N ALA A 185 -4.61 14.34 -0.65
CA ALA A 185 -3.48 13.94 0.16
C ALA A 185 -3.38 14.89 1.37
N THR A 186 -3.56 14.34 2.56
CA THR A 186 -3.46 15.08 3.83
C THR A 186 -2.24 14.58 4.61
N GLY A 187 -1.30 15.46 4.91
CA GLY A 187 -0.09 15.16 5.69
C GLY A 187 -0.16 15.76 7.08
N ILE A 188 -0.01 14.92 8.11
CA ILE A 188 0.14 15.38 9.51
C ILE A 188 1.59 15.17 9.95
N PRO A 189 2.17 16.09 10.75
CA PRO A 189 3.53 15.91 11.24
C PRO A 189 3.61 14.69 12.15
N LEU A 190 4.75 14.00 12.20
CA LEU A 190 4.94 12.88 13.13
C LEU A 190 4.95 13.34 14.59
N GLN A 191 5.51 14.51 14.88
CA GLN A 191 5.51 15.13 16.21
C GLN A 191 4.93 16.54 16.17
N GLY A 192 4.25 16.92 17.25
CA GLY A 192 3.63 18.24 17.41
C GLY A 192 2.33 18.44 16.62
N ASN A 193 1.84 19.67 16.68
CA ASN A 193 0.58 20.14 16.08
C ASN A 193 0.82 21.10 14.91
N GLY A 194 1.98 20.96 14.24
CA GLY A 194 2.38 21.82 13.12
C GLY A 194 1.36 21.87 11.98
N PRO A 195 1.58 22.72 10.97
CA PRO A 195 0.64 22.89 9.87
C PRO A 195 0.35 21.54 9.21
N VAL A 196 -0.93 21.31 8.93
CA VAL A 196 -1.36 20.15 8.15
C VAL A 196 -1.11 20.45 6.68
N TRP A 197 -0.41 19.55 6.01
CA TRP A 197 -0.29 19.59 4.56
C TRP A 197 -1.60 19.10 3.94
N VAL A 198 -2.12 19.84 2.95
CA VAL A 198 -3.31 19.41 2.20
C VAL A 198 -3.06 19.70 0.73
N ASN A 199 -3.22 18.67 -0.10
CA ASN A 199 -3.24 18.77 -1.55
C ASN A 199 -4.49 18.08 -2.07
N GLU A 200 -5.39 18.81 -2.72
CA GLU A 200 -6.66 18.28 -3.20
C GLU A 200 -6.83 18.53 -4.71
N CYS A 201 -7.35 17.52 -5.39
CA CYS A 201 -7.84 17.60 -6.76
C CYS A 201 -9.32 17.24 -6.77
N SER A 202 -10.19 18.20 -7.11
CA SER A 202 -11.65 17.96 -7.17
C SER A 202 -12.25 18.56 -8.44
N GLY A 203 -13.02 17.77 -9.19
CA GLY A 203 -13.78 18.24 -10.35
C GLY A 203 -12.99 18.33 -11.66
N ASN A 204 -13.59 18.98 -12.67
CA ASN A 204 -13.10 18.97 -14.07
C ASN A 204 -12.05 20.06 -14.38
N ALA A 205 -11.72 20.92 -13.42
CA ALA A 205 -10.73 21.96 -13.64
C ALA A 205 -9.35 21.41 -13.30
N VAL A 206 -8.43 21.45 -14.25
CA VAL A 206 -7.02 21.10 -14.05
C VAL A 206 -6.47 22.02 -12.96
N SER A 207 -6.35 21.52 -11.74
CA SER A 207 -5.67 22.24 -10.68
C SER A 207 -4.16 22.10 -10.91
N PRO A 208 -3.39 23.20 -11.00
CA PRO A 208 -1.93 23.14 -11.06
C PRO A 208 -1.29 22.46 -9.86
N ALA A 209 -2.07 22.23 -8.79
CA ALA A 209 -1.64 21.54 -7.58
C ALA A 209 -1.64 20.01 -7.73
N CYS A 210 -2.29 19.46 -8.75
CA CYS A 210 -2.26 18.02 -9.03
C CYS A 210 -0.94 17.72 -9.78
N ARG A 211 0.16 17.72 -9.02
CA ARG A 211 1.51 17.38 -9.48
C ARG A 211 1.85 15.90 -9.34
N GLY A 212 1.00 15.16 -8.65
CA GLY A 212 1.13 13.71 -8.56
C GLY A 212 0.89 13.13 -9.93
N ASN A 213 1.98 12.91 -10.67
CA ASN A 213 1.93 11.99 -11.77
C ASN A 213 1.69 10.62 -11.12
N ALA A 214 0.50 10.03 -11.24
CA ALA A 214 0.29 8.68 -10.71
C ALA A 214 1.10 7.64 -11.51
N PHE A 215 1.83 8.07 -12.54
CA PHE A 215 2.84 7.30 -13.27
C PHE A 215 4.25 7.46 -12.70
N ALA A 216 4.46 8.28 -11.67
CA ALA A 216 5.79 8.57 -11.15
C ALA A 216 6.51 7.29 -10.68
N VAL A 217 7.33 6.74 -11.56
CA VAL A 217 8.34 5.73 -11.23
C VAL A 217 9.46 6.41 -10.43
N GLN A 218 9.73 7.68 -10.73
CA GLN A 218 10.71 8.50 -10.02
C GLN A 218 10.15 9.00 -8.69
N GLU A 219 10.97 8.89 -7.65
CA GLU A 219 10.60 9.15 -6.25
C GLU A 219 10.15 10.60 -6.01
N GLU A 220 10.75 11.55 -6.74
CA GLU A 220 10.46 12.99 -6.65
C GLU A 220 9.07 13.37 -7.16
N ASP A 221 8.58 12.69 -8.21
CA ASP A 221 7.22 12.87 -8.72
C ASP A 221 6.18 12.04 -7.94
N ALA A 222 6.65 11.09 -7.10
CA ALA A 222 5.84 10.18 -6.30
C ALA A 222 5.76 10.58 -4.83
N TRP A 223 6.10 11.83 -4.47
CA TRP A 223 6.05 12.26 -3.08
C TRP A 223 4.62 12.11 -2.52
N PRO A 224 4.43 11.46 -1.35
CA PRO A 224 3.09 11.08 -0.89
C PRO A 224 2.16 12.25 -0.54
N GLY A 225 2.70 13.47 -0.43
CA GLY A 225 1.91 14.68 -0.24
C GLY A 225 1.19 15.17 -1.51
N TRP A 226 1.49 14.62 -2.69
CA TRP A 226 0.77 14.96 -3.91
C TRP A 226 -0.43 14.04 -4.12
N ALA A 227 -1.60 14.61 -4.38
CA ALA A 227 -2.79 13.85 -4.74
C ALA A 227 -2.71 13.39 -6.20
N PRO A 228 -2.65 12.06 -6.48
CA PRO A 228 -2.66 11.52 -7.83
C PRO A 228 -4.08 11.62 -8.41
N CYS A 229 -4.28 12.44 -9.45
CA CYS A 229 -5.60 12.62 -10.05
C CYS A 229 -5.71 11.94 -11.42
N TRP A 230 -6.41 10.81 -11.45
CA TRP A 230 -6.62 10.00 -12.66
C TRP A 230 -7.45 10.68 -13.75
N LEU A 231 -8.26 11.69 -13.39
CA LEU A 231 -9.06 12.42 -14.37
C LEU A 231 -8.19 13.10 -15.44
N HIS A 232 -6.96 13.46 -15.08
CA HIS A 232 -6.01 14.13 -15.97
C HIS A 232 -5.10 13.15 -16.74
N GLU A 233 -5.23 11.84 -16.49
CA GLU A 233 -4.29 10.83 -16.99
C GLU A 233 -4.77 10.10 -18.24
N GLY A 234 -6.07 10.13 -18.57
CA GLY A 234 -6.56 9.43 -19.75
C GLY A 234 -8.08 9.26 -19.78
N LEU A 235 -8.78 10.31 -20.19
CA LEU A 235 -10.19 10.17 -20.59
C LEU A 235 -10.27 9.22 -21.80
N PRO A 236 -11.18 8.22 -21.81
CA PRO A 236 -12.34 8.04 -20.93
C PRO A 236 -12.17 6.95 -19.83
N SER A 237 -10.98 6.40 -19.61
CA SER A 237 -10.74 5.37 -18.60
C SER A 237 -10.25 5.95 -17.27
N LEU A 238 -11.06 5.88 -16.23
CA LEU A 238 -10.63 6.28 -14.88
C LEU A 238 -9.93 5.11 -14.19
N THR A 239 -8.71 5.32 -13.72
CA THR A 239 -8.08 4.40 -12.77
C THR A 239 -8.82 4.47 -11.42
N VAL A 240 -9.15 3.30 -10.88
CA VAL A 240 -9.91 3.13 -9.63
C VAL A 240 -9.01 2.58 -8.51
N ALA A 241 -7.98 1.82 -8.87
CA ALA A 241 -6.91 1.44 -7.97
C ALA A 241 -5.62 1.21 -8.77
N GLN A 242 -4.49 1.39 -8.11
CA GLN A 242 -3.18 1.22 -8.72
C GLN A 242 -2.25 0.46 -7.77
N LEU A 243 -1.35 -0.29 -8.39
CA LEU A 243 -0.19 -0.90 -7.78
C LEU A 243 1.05 -0.50 -8.60
N VAL A 244 2.08 -0.01 -7.92
CA VAL A 244 3.37 0.35 -8.53
C VAL A 244 4.46 -0.45 -7.85
N ASP A 245 5.18 -1.25 -8.63
CA ASP A 245 6.47 -1.82 -8.25
C ASP A 245 7.57 -1.00 -8.91
N ARG A 246 8.16 -0.08 -8.13
CA ARG A 246 9.21 0.82 -8.61
C ARG A 246 10.52 0.08 -8.91
N LEU A 247 10.82 -1.01 -8.20
CA LEU A 247 12.07 -1.74 -8.40
C LEU A 247 12.05 -2.50 -9.73
N ALA A 248 10.88 -2.99 -10.12
CA ALA A 248 10.68 -3.68 -11.38
C ALA A 248 10.20 -2.77 -12.53
N GLY A 249 10.09 -1.46 -12.30
CA GLY A 249 9.53 -0.50 -13.26
C GLY A 249 8.14 -0.92 -13.77
N SER A 250 7.36 -1.63 -12.94
CA SER A 250 6.12 -2.28 -13.33
C SER A 250 4.93 -1.63 -12.63
N ARG A 251 3.84 -1.45 -13.37
CA ARG A 251 2.63 -0.82 -12.87
C ARG A 251 1.38 -1.55 -13.31
N PHE A 252 0.48 -1.75 -12.38
CA PHE A 252 -0.84 -2.29 -12.62
C PHE A 252 -1.90 -1.25 -12.30
N ASP A 253 -2.82 -1.03 -13.24
CA ASP A 253 -3.98 -0.16 -13.03
C ASP A 253 -5.26 -0.97 -13.19
N ALA A 254 -6.13 -0.88 -12.20
CA ALA A 254 -7.53 -1.27 -12.30
C ALA A 254 -8.30 -0.07 -12.84
N ARG A 255 -8.74 -0.12 -14.11
CA ARG A 255 -9.40 0.99 -14.80
C ARG A 255 -10.85 0.68 -15.12
N GLN A 256 -11.70 1.69 -15.01
CA GLN A 256 -13.08 1.65 -15.47
C GLN A 256 -13.31 2.70 -16.56
N CYS A 257 -13.78 2.25 -17.72
CA CYS A 257 -14.19 3.11 -18.81
C CYS A 257 -15.66 2.81 -19.14
N LEU A 258 -16.56 3.74 -18.81
CA LEU A 258 -18.00 3.53 -18.93
C LEU A 258 -18.45 2.29 -18.11
N SER A 259 -19.06 1.30 -18.78
CA SER A 259 -19.49 0.01 -18.19
C SER A 259 -18.42 -1.09 -18.29
N MET A 260 -17.20 -0.75 -18.75
CA MET A 260 -16.15 -1.73 -19.01
C MET A 260 -15.03 -1.61 -17.97
N GLU A 261 -14.62 -2.77 -17.46
CA GLU A 261 -13.60 -2.93 -16.43
C GLU A 261 -12.35 -3.55 -17.06
N TYR A 262 -11.20 -2.98 -16.75
CA TYR A 262 -9.92 -3.38 -17.32
C TYR A 262 -8.85 -3.47 -16.24
N VAL A 263 -7.96 -4.44 -16.40
CA VAL A 263 -6.68 -4.43 -15.73
C VAL A 263 -5.62 -4.16 -16.79
N SER A 264 -4.80 -3.15 -16.57
CA SER A 264 -3.69 -2.82 -17.46
C SER A 264 -2.37 -3.01 -16.73
N VAL A 265 -1.38 -3.54 -17.44
CA VAL A 265 0.01 -3.63 -17.00
C VAL A 265 0.84 -2.71 -17.89
N ASN A 266 1.63 -1.85 -17.28
CA ASN A 266 2.59 -0.99 -17.96
C ASN A 266 3.97 -1.32 -17.40
N ARG A 267 4.95 -1.49 -18.30
CA ARG A 267 6.35 -1.69 -17.91
C ARG A 267 7.21 -0.63 -18.56
N ASP A 268 8.13 -0.08 -17.77
CA ASP A 268 9.18 0.79 -18.26
C ASP A 268 10.11 -0.03 -19.19
N PRO A 269 10.29 0.39 -20.45
CA PRO A 269 11.11 -0.32 -21.42
C PRO A 269 12.61 -0.34 -21.04
N GLU A 270 13.08 0.58 -20.19
CA GLU A 270 14.51 0.67 -19.82
C GLU A 270 14.90 -0.26 -18.67
N GLN A 271 13.95 -0.68 -17.82
CA GLN A 271 14.19 -1.50 -16.63
C GLN A 271 13.74 -2.96 -16.79
N GLY A 272 12.97 -3.28 -17.83
CA GLY A 272 12.68 -4.66 -18.19
C GLY A 272 13.95 -5.33 -18.71
N THR A 273 14.49 -6.31 -17.97
CA THR A 273 15.41 -7.28 -18.57
C THR A 273 14.78 -7.76 -19.87
N ALA A 274 15.47 -7.54 -21.00
CA ALA A 274 15.06 -7.93 -22.33
C ALA A 274 14.92 -9.46 -22.41
N SER A 275 13.89 -10.01 -21.78
CA SER A 275 13.34 -11.30 -22.12
C SER A 275 12.65 -11.07 -23.44
N SER A 276 13.30 -11.58 -24.48
CA SER A 276 12.83 -11.64 -25.84
C SER A 276 11.44 -12.28 -25.88
N VAL A 277 10.39 -11.48 -25.73
CA VAL A 277 9.06 -11.90 -26.16
C VAL A 277 9.11 -11.86 -27.68
N SER A 278 9.30 -13.04 -28.26
CA SER A 278 9.27 -13.30 -29.68
C SER A 278 8.13 -12.53 -30.33
N ARG A 279 8.43 -11.76 -31.40
CA ARG A 279 7.45 -11.06 -32.25
C ARG A 279 6.33 -11.96 -32.84
N ALA A 280 6.28 -13.24 -32.49
CA ALA A 280 5.32 -14.22 -32.98
C ALA A 280 3.99 -14.25 -32.19
N ASP A 281 3.96 -13.81 -30.94
CA ASP A 281 2.73 -13.83 -30.11
C ASP A 281 1.92 -12.53 -30.18
N ALA A 282 2.30 -11.59 -31.05
CA ALA A 282 1.60 -10.34 -31.31
C ALA A 282 0.35 -10.54 -32.20
N ARG A 283 -0.52 -11.48 -31.86
CA ARG A 283 -1.86 -11.64 -32.48
C ARG A 283 -2.91 -11.85 -31.40
N GLU A 284 -3.28 -10.76 -30.75
CA GLU A 284 -4.65 -10.30 -30.47
C GLU A 284 -4.59 -9.23 -29.35
N GLY A 285 -4.96 -7.99 -29.69
CA GLY A 285 -5.32 -6.97 -28.68
C GLY A 285 -4.26 -5.92 -28.28
N ALA A 286 -3.15 -5.76 -29.01
CA ALA A 286 -2.26 -4.61 -28.80
C ALA A 286 -2.86 -3.34 -29.43
N ASN A 287 -3.68 -2.61 -28.68
CA ASN A 287 -4.07 -1.25 -29.06
C ASN A 287 -3.03 -0.26 -28.53
N SER A 288 -2.39 0.41 -29.49
CA SER A 288 -1.48 1.57 -29.38
C SER A 288 -0.27 1.44 -28.44
N ALA A 289 0.92 1.48 -29.03
CA ALA A 289 2.07 2.06 -28.35
C ALA A 289 1.72 3.54 -28.07
N ASP A 290 1.55 3.89 -26.81
CA ASP A 290 1.40 5.29 -26.41
C ASP A 290 2.76 6.00 -26.54
N VAL A 291 2.71 7.33 -26.65
CA VAL A 291 3.77 8.23 -27.15
C VAL A 291 5.12 8.17 -26.39
N ASP A 292 5.22 7.37 -25.32
CA ASP A 292 6.34 7.33 -24.38
C ASP A 292 7.12 6.00 -24.34
N GLY A 293 6.92 5.11 -25.32
CA GLY A 293 7.71 3.87 -25.44
C GLY A 293 7.40 2.77 -24.42
N ALA A 294 6.49 3.01 -23.47
CA ALA A 294 6.03 2.00 -22.51
C ALA A 294 5.22 0.88 -23.20
N LEU A 295 5.57 -0.37 -22.89
CA LEU A 295 4.78 -1.54 -23.30
C LEU A 295 3.54 -1.63 -22.41
N GLN A 296 2.43 -1.09 -22.90
CA GLN A 296 1.12 -1.21 -22.25
C GLN A 296 0.39 -2.46 -22.76
N ARG A 297 0.05 -3.37 -21.85
CA ARG A 297 -0.83 -4.51 -22.11
C ARG A 297 -2.11 -4.35 -21.31
N GLN A 298 -3.25 -4.32 -21.98
CA GLN A 298 -4.56 -4.21 -21.34
C GLN A 298 -5.33 -5.52 -21.48
N VAL A 299 -5.89 -6.01 -20.38
CA VAL A 299 -6.77 -7.18 -20.35
C VAL A 299 -8.12 -6.74 -19.84
N ARG A 300 -9.17 -6.98 -20.62
CA ARG A 300 -10.55 -6.73 -20.18
C ARG A 300 -10.92 -7.77 -19.13
N SER A 301 -11.50 -7.31 -18.03
CA SER A 301 -12.01 -8.17 -16.97
C SER A 301 -13.34 -8.77 -17.43
N LEU A 302 -13.30 -9.93 -18.10
CA LEU A 302 -14.48 -10.54 -18.72
C LEU A 302 -15.24 -11.51 -17.78
N ASP A 303 -14.63 -11.95 -16.67
CA ASP A 303 -15.14 -13.09 -15.88
C ASP A 303 -15.42 -12.76 -14.39
N GLY A 304 -15.90 -11.54 -14.11
CA GLY A 304 -16.17 -11.09 -12.73
C GLY A 304 -14.91 -10.95 -11.86
N THR A 305 -13.72 -11.11 -12.45
CA THR A 305 -12.41 -10.91 -11.82
C THR A 305 -12.30 -9.55 -11.14
N TRP A 306 -12.92 -8.52 -11.71
CA TRP A 306 -12.96 -7.18 -11.13
C TRP A 306 -13.53 -7.18 -9.71
N ARG A 307 -14.73 -7.75 -9.54
CA ARG A 307 -15.36 -7.89 -8.21
C ARG A 307 -14.49 -8.71 -7.25
N ARG A 308 -13.68 -9.64 -7.77
CA ARG A 308 -12.82 -10.50 -6.96
C ARG A 308 -11.57 -9.81 -6.44
N ILE A 309 -11.16 -8.69 -7.04
CA ILE A 309 -9.96 -7.96 -6.65
C ILE A 309 -10.25 -6.57 -6.08
N MET A 310 -11.44 -6.00 -6.32
CA MET A 310 -11.76 -4.59 -6.03
C MET A 310 -12.69 -4.37 -4.81
N GLU A 311 -13.05 -5.39 -4.03
CA GLU A 311 -14.03 -5.25 -2.93
C GLU A 311 -13.66 -4.17 -1.90
N LYS A 312 -12.37 -4.01 -1.60
CA LYS A 312 -11.88 -2.98 -0.67
C LYS A 312 -11.40 -1.72 -1.41
N GLY A 313 -11.59 -1.67 -2.73
CA GLY A 313 -11.16 -0.57 -3.59
C GLY A 313 -9.65 -0.34 -3.58
N LYS A 314 -8.88 -1.42 -3.40
CA LYS A 314 -7.41 -1.45 -3.39
C LYS A 314 -6.93 -2.75 -4.00
N ILE A 315 -5.85 -2.67 -4.76
CA ILE A 315 -5.07 -3.82 -5.24
C ILE A 315 -3.68 -3.79 -4.61
N ALA A 316 -3.07 -4.94 -4.40
CA ALA A 316 -1.71 -5.11 -3.89
C ALA A 316 -0.95 -6.14 -4.75
N GLY A 317 0.36 -6.26 -4.60
CA GLY A 317 1.15 -7.21 -5.40
C GLY A 317 2.54 -6.68 -5.76
N ASP A 318 3.12 -7.27 -6.80
CA ASP A 318 4.43 -6.95 -7.36
C ASP A 318 4.43 -7.20 -8.88
N GLU A 319 5.61 -7.26 -9.52
CA GLU A 319 5.73 -7.48 -10.97
C GLU A 319 5.22 -8.84 -11.48
N ARG A 320 4.95 -9.78 -10.57
CA ARG A 320 4.56 -11.17 -10.85
C ARG A 320 3.11 -11.46 -10.47
N TRP A 321 2.63 -10.83 -9.40
CA TRP A 321 1.33 -11.14 -8.82
C TRP A 321 0.52 -9.89 -8.54
N MET A 322 -0.80 -10.00 -8.71
CA MET A 322 -1.76 -9.04 -8.19
C MET A 322 -2.70 -9.73 -7.24
N ILE A 323 -2.92 -9.11 -6.09
CA ILE A 323 -3.70 -9.61 -4.98
C ILE A 323 -4.86 -8.64 -4.74
N GLY A 324 -6.05 -9.20 -4.57
CA GLY A 324 -7.21 -8.47 -4.09
C GLY A 324 -8.13 -9.36 -3.27
N GLU A 325 -9.29 -8.82 -2.92
CA GLU A 325 -10.25 -9.49 -2.05
C GLU A 325 -11.64 -9.49 -2.69
N THR A 326 -12.36 -10.60 -2.52
CA THR A 326 -13.77 -10.72 -2.91
C THR A 326 -14.70 -10.17 -1.82
N PRO A 327 -15.99 -9.89 -2.12
CA PRO A 327 -17.01 -9.57 -1.12
C PRO A 327 -17.13 -10.57 0.04
N GLY A 328 -16.72 -11.82 -0.15
CA GLY A 328 -16.76 -12.88 0.85
C GLY A 328 -15.50 -12.99 1.70
N ALA A 329 -14.60 -12.01 1.68
CA ALA A 329 -13.29 -12.04 2.34
C ALA A 329 -12.38 -13.20 1.87
N VAL A 330 -12.55 -13.63 0.62
CA VAL A 330 -11.65 -14.58 -0.04
C VAL A 330 -10.56 -13.82 -0.78
N VAL A 331 -9.31 -14.15 -0.51
CA VAL A 331 -8.14 -13.59 -1.21
C VAL A 331 -8.07 -14.14 -2.63
N THR A 332 -7.94 -13.26 -3.61
CA THR A 332 -7.76 -13.59 -5.02
C THR A 332 -6.35 -13.20 -5.44
N VAL A 333 -5.62 -14.15 -6.04
CA VAL A 333 -4.28 -13.93 -6.59
C VAL A 333 -4.32 -14.13 -8.10
N LEU A 334 -3.91 -13.12 -8.86
CA LEU A 334 -3.70 -13.15 -10.29
C LEU A 334 -2.20 -13.18 -10.57
N TYR A 335 -1.77 -13.93 -11.58
CA TYR A 335 -0.38 -13.99 -12.03
C TYR A 335 -0.29 -13.50 -13.48
N PHE A 336 0.84 -12.93 -13.87
CA PHE A 336 1.04 -12.32 -15.20
C PHE A 336 2.26 -12.83 -15.94
#